data_AF-A0A8S2SGU5-F1
#
_entry.id   AF-A0A8S2SGU5-F1
#
_cell.length_a   1.000
_cell.length_b   1.000
_cell.length_c   1.000
_cell.angle_alpha   90.00
_cell.angle_beta   90.00
_cell.angle_gamma   90.00
#
_symmetry.space_group_name_H-M   'P 1'
#
loop_
_entity.id
_entity.type
_entity.pdbx_description
1 polymer ?
#
loop_
_entity_poly.entity_id
_entity_poly.type
_entity_poly.pdbx_seq_one_letter_code
_entity_poly.pdbx_strand_id
1 'polypeptide(L)'
;RYLDTDPYNDLLELRNLIQTRPMIAVGECGLDVLNSGQLSLQTEIFTSQIKLANEFHLPLIIHCRQLDQQLFDILKKTALDSSMKIQWHCCHSKGASVYREFLDYFPSSLLSIGGMC
;
A
#
# COMPACT_ATOMS: atom_id res chain seq x y z
N ARG A 1 9.39 -7.25 6.30
CA ARG A 1 9.22 -8.42 7.21
C ARG A 1 7.91 -9.05 6.78
N TYR A 2 7.99 -10.19 6.11
CA TYR A 2 6.85 -10.78 5.40
C TYR A 2 5.99 -11.59 6.38
N LEU A 3 4.80 -11.99 5.95
CA LEU A 3 3.65 -12.55 6.69
C LEU A 3 3.98 -13.88 7.41
N ASP A 4 4.98 -13.89 8.28
CA ASP A 4 5.41 -15.05 9.07
C ASP A 4 4.54 -15.25 10.34
N THR A 5 3.63 -14.31 10.61
CA THR A 5 2.69 -14.23 11.75
C THR A 5 1.23 -14.32 11.29
N ASP A 6 0.28 -14.40 12.23
CA ASP A 6 -1.16 -14.32 11.97
C ASP A 6 -1.53 -12.89 11.52
N PRO A 7 -1.70 -12.65 10.20
CA PRO A 7 -1.86 -11.29 9.70
C PRO A 7 -3.22 -10.68 10.06
N TYR A 8 -4.19 -11.52 10.43
CA TYR A 8 -5.49 -11.05 10.90
C TYR A 8 -5.39 -10.47 12.31
N ASN A 9 -4.60 -11.10 13.18
CA ASN A 9 -4.30 -10.52 14.49
C ASN A 9 -3.49 -9.22 14.35
N ASP A 10 -2.51 -9.17 13.44
CA ASP A 10 -1.73 -7.96 13.18
C ASP A 10 -2.62 -6.79 12.70
N LEU A 11 -3.66 -7.06 11.89
CA LEU A 11 -4.65 -6.05 11.49
C LEU A 11 -5.49 -5.54 12.67
N LEU A 12 -5.86 -6.41 13.61
CA LEU A 12 -6.57 -6.03 14.83
C LEU A 12 -5.71 -5.15 15.74
N GLU A 13 -4.45 -5.53 15.94
CA GLU A 13 -3.49 -4.75 16.72
C GLU A 13 -3.22 -3.40 16.08
N LEU A 14 -3.03 -3.35 14.76
CA LEU A 14 -2.84 -2.10 14.02
C LEU A 14 -4.02 -1.15 14.19
N ARG A 15 -5.26 -1.64 14.10
CA ARG A 15 -6.46 -0.84 14.37
C ARG A 15 -6.44 -0.26 15.78
N ASN A 16 -6.13 -1.09 16.78
CA ASN A 16 -6.05 -0.64 18.17
C ASN A 16 -4.97 0.43 18.37
N LEU A 17 -3.82 0.28 17.73
CA LEU A 17 -2.75 1.30 17.76
C LEU A 17 -3.20 2.62 17.13
N ILE A 18 -3.90 2.59 15.98
CA ILE A 18 -4.44 3.79 15.34
C ILE A 18 -5.43 4.54 16.26
N GLN A 19 -6.22 3.82 17.04
CA GLN A 19 -7.19 4.43 17.96
C GLN A 19 -6.55 4.98 19.24
N THR A 20 -5.39 4.47 19.64
CA THR A 20 -4.76 4.79 20.93
C THR A 20 -3.50 5.66 20.80
N ARG A 21 -3.01 5.89 19.58
CA ARG A 21 -1.79 6.65 19.30
C ARG A 21 -2.01 7.63 18.14
N PRO A 22 -1.27 8.75 18.08
CA PRO A 22 -1.34 9.70 16.97
C PRO A 22 -0.58 9.16 15.74
N MET A 23 -1.14 8.15 15.09
CA MET A 23 -0.60 7.58 13.86
C MET A 23 -0.73 8.59 12.70
N ILE A 24 0.27 8.65 11.83
CA ILE A 24 0.31 9.62 10.71
C ILE A 24 0.16 8.96 9.33
N ALA A 25 0.25 7.64 9.25
CA ALA A 25 0.08 6.85 8.03
C ALA A 25 -0.09 5.36 8.36
N VAL A 26 -0.55 4.57 7.38
CA VAL A 26 -0.57 3.10 7.40
C VAL A 26 0.43 2.58 6.37
N GLY A 27 1.31 1.67 6.78
CA GLY A 27 2.29 1.01 5.90
C GLY A 27 3.59 0.65 6.64
N GLU A 28 4.60 0.09 5.98
CA GLU A 28 4.68 -0.24 4.55
C GLU A 28 3.80 -1.45 4.20
N CYS A 29 2.95 -1.34 3.17
CA CYS A 29 2.06 -2.39 2.69
C CYS A 29 2.12 -2.55 1.16
N GLY A 30 1.60 -3.63 0.59
CA GLY A 30 1.54 -3.79 -0.87
C GLY A 30 1.84 -5.20 -1.33
N LEU A 31 2.46 -5.33 -2.50
CA LEU A 31 2.66 -6.61 -3.19
C LEU A 31 4.14 -6.85 -3.53
N ASP A 32 4.59 -8.07 -3.28
CA ASP A 32 5.94 -8.52 -3.59
C ASP A 32 5.93 -9.90 -4.28
N VAL A 33 6.41 -9.92 -5.54
CA VAL A 33 6.49 -11.13 -6.35
C VAL A 33 7.41 -12.22 -5.79
N LEU A 34 8.43 -11.86 -4.99
CA LEU A 34 9.34 -12.86 -4.42
C LEU A 34 8.63 -13.78 -3.42
N ASN A 35 7.49 -13.35 -2.89
CA ASN A 35 6.63 -14.13 -2.00
C ASN A 35 5.35 -14.60 -2.71
N SER A 36 5.44 -14.90 -4.01
CA SER A 36 4.30 -15.24 -4.89
C SER A 36 3.42 -16.38 -4.39
N GLY A 37 3.95 -17.32 -3.61
CA GLY A 37 3.19 -18.40 -2.97
C GLY A 37 2.08 -17.92 -2.02
N GLN A 38 2.07 -16.62 -1.67
CA GLN A 38 1.07 -16.00 -0.81
C GLN A 38 0.39 -14.79 -1.48
N LEU A 39 0.45 -14.65 -2.81
CA LEU A 39 -0.05 -13.44 -3.48
C LEU A 39 -1.54 -13.16 -3.21
N SER A 40 -2.36 -14.20 -3.04
CA SER A 40 -3.77 -14.06 -2.63
C SER A 40 -3.89 -13.44 -1.24
N LEU A 41 -3.14 -13.95 -0.27
CA LEU A 41 -3.09 -13.44 1.09
C LEU A 41 -2.52 -12.00 1.12
N GLN A 42 -1.43 -11.74 0.39
CA GLN A 42 -0.88 -10.38 0.25
C GLN A 42 -1.95 -9.41 -0.28
N THR A 43 -2.71 -9.82 -1.30
CA THR A 43 -3.78 -9.01 -1.88
C THR A 43 -4.89 -8.75 -0.86
N GLU A 44 -5.29 -9.76 -0.10
CA GLU A 44 -6.32 -9.65 0.95
C GLU A 44 -5.90 -8.72 2.08
N ILE A 45 -4.68 -8.89 2.60
CA ILE A 45 -4.14 -8.06 3.68
C ILE A 45 -3.91 -6.63 3.21
N PHE A 46 -3.35 -6.44 2.01
CA PHE A 46 -3.18 -5.11 1.41
C PHE A 46 -4.54 -4.40 1.24
N THR A 47 -5.55 -5.09 0.73
CA THR A 47 -6.92 -4.55 0.61
C THR A 47 -7.47 -4.14 1.98
N SER A 48 -7.23 -4.93 3.01
CA SER A 48 -7.66 -4.64 4.38
C SER A 48 -6.94 -3.42 4.97
N GLN A 49 -5.64 -3.26 4.69
CA GLN A 49 -4.86 -2.10 5.09
C GLN A 49 -5.32 -0.81 4.38
N ILE A 50 -5.68 -0.88 3.09
CA ILE A 50 -6.28 0.27 2.36
C ILE A 50 -7.61 0.66 3.02
N LYS A 51 -8.47 -0.30 3.33
CA LYS A 51 -9.76 -0.03 4.00
C LYS A 51 -9.55 0.61 5.38
N LEU A 52 -8.55 0.16 6.13
CA LEU A 52 -8.21 0.76 7.42
C LEU A 52 -7.71 2.20 7.27
N ALA A 53 -6.84 2.46 6.29
CA ALA A 53 -6.38 3.82 5.98
C ALA A 53 -7.55 4.74 5.57
N ASN A 54 -8.48 4.25 4.76
CA ASN A 54 -9.70 4.98 4.40
C ASN A 54 -10.55 5.32 5.64
N GLU A 55 -10.81 4.33 6.50
CA GLU A 55 -11.65 4.50 7.69
C GLU A 55 -11.12 5.60 8.62
N PHE A 56 -9.80 5.61 8.85
CA PHE A 56 -9.16 6.57 9.74
C PHE A 56 -8.62 7.81 9.01
N HIS A 57 -8.92 7.96 7.72
CA HIS A 57 -8.46 9.06 6.86
C HIS A 57 -6.94 9.28 6.92
N LEU A 58 -6.19 8.18 7.01
CA LEU A 58 -4.74 8.17 7.09
C LEU A 58 -4.11 8.01 5.70
N PRO A 59 -2.99 8.69 5.41
CA PRO A 59 -2.14 8.39 4.26
C PRO A 59 -1.68 6.93 4.23
N LEU A 60 -1.38 6.43 3.04
CA LEU A 60 -0.89 5.06 2.83
C LEU A 60 0.54 5.07 2.31
N ILE A 61 1.40 4.22 2.86
CA ILE A 61 2.75 3.98 2.37
C ILE A 61 2.79 2.61 1.71
N ILE A 62 2.97 2.58 0.40
CA ILE A 62 2.92 1.36 -0.40
C ILE A 62 4.29 0.94 -0.94
N HIS A 63 4.49 -0.35 -1.04
CA HIS A 63 5.61 -1.03 -1.65
C HIS A 63 5.12 -1.89 -2.80
N CYS A 64 5.87 -1.90 -3.91
CA CYS A 64 5.62 -2.84 -4.98
C CYS A 64 6.93 -3.41 -5.52
N ARG A 65 6.97 -4.73 -5.71
CA ARG A 65 8.05 -5.39 -6.44
C ARG A 65 7.50 -6.16 -7.63
N GLN A 66 7.70 -5.61 -8.82
CA GLN A 66 7.33 -6.19 -10.13
C GLN A 66 5.83 -6.45 -10.34
N LEU A 67 4.95 -5.86 -9.53
CA LEU A 67 3.50 -6.03 -9.60
C LEU A 67 2.77 -4.67 -9.71
N ASP A 68 3.44 -3.66 -10.30
CA ASP A 68 2.99 -2.27 -10.27
C ASP A 68 1.54 -2.10 -10.78
N GLN A 69 1.21 -2.70 -11.93
CA GLN A 69 -0.13 -2.61 -12.52
C GLN A 69 -1.20 -3.25 -11.63
N GLN A 70 -0.91 -4.44 -11.08
CA GLN A 70 -1.86 -5.16 -10.22
C GLN A 70 -2.10 -4.40 -8.93
N LEU A 71 -1.04 -3.86 -8.32
CA LEU A 71 -1.15 -3.04 -7.13
C LEU A 71 -2.00 -1.79 -7.41
N PHE A 72 -1.74 -1.11 -8.53
CA PHE A 72 -2.50 0.07 -8.90
C PHE A 72 -3.98 -0.22 -9.19
N ASP A 73 -4.30 -1.35 -9.82
CA ASP A 73 -5.68 -1.77 -10.04
C ASP A 73 -6.42 -2.09 -8.74
N ILE A 74 -5.73 -2.61 -7.71
CA ILE A 74 -6.30 -2.79 -6.37
C ILE A 74 -6.58 -1.44 -5.71
N LEU A 75 -5.65 -0.48 -5.81
CA LEU A 75 -5.85 0.88 -5.30
C LEU A 75 -7.07 1.56 -5.93
N LYS A 76 -7.19 1.54 -7.26
CA LYS A 76 -8.35 2.13 -7.98
C LYS A 76 -9.70 1.55 -7.53
N LYS A 77 -9.72 0.28 -7.12
CA LYS A 77 -10.95 -0.40 -6.67
C LYS A 77 -11.27 -0.17 -5.19
N THR A 78 -10.27 0.15 -4.37
CA THR A 78 -10.37 0.07 -2.90
C THR A 78 -10.17 1.41 -2.22
N ALA A 79 -9.45 2.35 -2.82
CA ALA A 79 -9.29 3.70 -2.29
C ALA A 79 -10.66 4.37 -2.13
N LEU A 80 -10.81 5.20 -1.09
CA LEU A 80 -12.05 5.93 -0.84
C LEU A 80 -12.38 6.86 -2.03
N ASP A 81 -11.38 7.62 -2.48
CA ASP A 81 -11.43 8.49 -3.63
C ASP A 81 -10.00 8.87 -4.08
N SER A 82 -9.88 9.69 -5.12
CA SER A 82 -8.61 10.18 -5.67
C SER A 82 -7.87 11.19 -4.78
N SER A 83 -8.49 11.68 -3.69
CA SER A 83 -7.86 12.58 -2.73
C SER A 83 -6.99 11.86 -1.70
N MET A 84 -7.09 10.52 -1.63
CA MET A 84 -6.25 9.69 -0.77
C MET A 84 -4.76 9.98 -1.04
N LYS A 85 -4.02 10.30 0.02
CA LYS A 85 -2.59 10.59 -0.06
C LYS A 85 -1.81 9.30 0.04
N ILE A 86 -1.06 8.98 -1.00
CA ILE A 86 -0.32 7.73 -1.09
C ILE A 86 1.16 8.05 -1.34
N GLN A 87 2.04 7.47 -0.53
CA GLN A 87 3.47 7.43 -0.81
C GLN A 87 3.80 6.09 -1.46
N TRP A 88 4.16 6.10 -2.74
CA TRP A 88 4.73 4.93 -3.40
C TRP A 88 6.23 4.85 -3.14
N HIS A 89 6.64 3.89 -2.31
CA HIS A 89 8.03 3.64 -1.96
C HIS A 89 8.76 2.86 -3.08
N CYS A 90 10.03 3.22 -3.31
CA CYS A 90 10.97 2.54 -4.20
C CYS A 90 10.52 2.43 -5.67
N CYS A 91 10.15 3.55 -6.29
CA CYS A 91 9.80 3.58 -7.70
C CYS A 91 11.04 3.40 -8.62
N HIS A 92 10.87 2.71 -9.75
CA HIS A 92 11.95 2.41 -10.70
C HIS A 92 11.59 2.72 -12.15
N SER A 93 12.57 3.03 -13.00
CA SER A 93 12.34 3.50 -14.38
C SER A 93 11.46 2.57 -15.24
N LYS A 94 11.46 1.26 -15.00
CA LYS A 94 10.62 0.29 -15.71
C LYS A 94 9.11 0.48 -15.48
N GLY A 95 8.72 1.11 -14.38
CA GLY A 95 7.31 1.34 -14.00
C GLY A 95 6.79 2.72 -14.39
N ALA A 96 7.58 3.54 -15.11
CA ALA A 96 7.29 4.96 -15.32
C ALA A 96 5.91 5.26 -15.93
N SER A 97 5.40 4.40 -16.82
CA SER A 97 4.06 4.55 -17.39
C SER A 97 2.96 4.40 -16.34
N VAL A 98 3.07 3.38 -15.48
CA VAL A 98 2.12 3.12 -14.38
C VAL A 98 2.18 4.25 -13.36
N TYR A 99 3.37 4.74 -13.02
CA TYR A 99 3.51 5.84 -12.06
C TYR A 99 2.90 7.15 -12.57
N ARG A 100 2.95 7.40 -13.88
CA ARG A 100 2.26 8.55 -14.48
C ARG A 100 0.75 8.40 -14.34
N GLU A 101 0.19 7.27 -14.74
CA GLU A 101 -1.25 7.00 -14.59
C GLU A 101 -1.69 7.08 -13.12
N PHE A 102 -0.85 6.57 -12.21
CA PHE A 102 -1.06 6.68 -10.77
C PHE A 102 -1.12 8.13 -10.28
N LEU A 103 -0.19 9.00 -10.70
CA LEU A 103 -0.20 10.41 -10.33
C LEU A 103 -1.36 11.18 -10.98
N ASP A 104 -1.76 10.80 -12.19
CA ASP A 104 -2.95 11.37 -12.83
C ASP A 104 -4.23 10.99 -12.06
N TYR A 105 -4.29 9.77 -11.50
CA TYR A 105 -5.42 9.29 -10.73
C TYR A 105 -5.42 9.77 -9.27
N PHE A 106 -4.25 9.80 -8.61
CA PHE A 106 -4.06 10.24 -7.22
C PHE A 106 -3.13 11.45 -7.16
N PRO A 107 -3.59 12.66 -7.53
CA PRO A 107 -2.73 13.83 -7.73
C PRO A 107 -2.07 14.36 -6.45
N SER A 108 -2.57 13.98 -5.27
CA SER A 108 -1.98 14.37 -3.97
C SER A 108 -0.94 13.37 -3.44
N SER A 109 -0.47 12.46 -4.29
CA SER A 109 0.46 11.39 -3.93
C SER A 109 1.92 11.74 -4.20
N LEU A 110 2.81 10.99 -3.57
CA LEU A 110 4.25 11.12 -3.66
C LEU A 110 4.88 9.84 -4.21
N LEU A 111 5.80 9.97 -5.16
CA LEU A 111 6.70 8.89 -5.58
C LEU A 111 8.05 9.05 -4.88
N SER A 112 8.60 7.97 -4.35
CA SER A 112 9.89 7.98 -3.66
C SER A 112 10.91 7.13 -4.40
N ILE A 113 12.08 7.72 -4.70
CA ILE A 113 13.24 7.01 -5.26
C ILE A 113 14.20 6.72 -4.10
N GLY A 114 14.50 5.44 -3.87
CA GLY A 114 15.46 4.98 -2.86
C GLY A 114 16.79 4.54 -3.47
N GLY A 115 17.75 4.15 -2.62
CA GLY A 115 18.94 3.41 -3.06
C GLY A 115 18.60 1.96 -3.46
N MET A 116 19.59 1.15 -3.87
CA MET A 116 19.37 -0.29 -4.10
C MET A 116 19.05 -0.98 -2.77
N CYS A 117 17.79 -1.38 -2.56
CA CYS A 117 17.32 -2.21 -1.45
C CYS A 117 17.22 -3.69 -1.88
#